data_AF-A0AA95Z892-F1
#
_entry.id   AF-A0AA95Z892-F1
#
_cell.length_a   1.000
_cell.length_b   1.000
_cell.length_c   1.000
_cell.angle_alpha   90.00
_cell.angle_beta   90.00
_cell.angle_gamma   90.00
#
_symmetry.space_group_name_H-M   'P 1'
#
loop_
_entity.id
_entity.type
_entity.pdbx_description
1 polymer ?
#
loop_
_entity_poly.entity_id
_entity_poly.type
_entity_poly.pdbx_seq_one_letter_code
_entity_poly.pdbx_strand_id
1 'polypeptide(L)' 'SNLFLNTLINSSLLLKMGAAPFHFWFPGVMEGLNWNNGLILLTWQKIAPMILLSYNL' A
#
# COMPACT_ATOMS: atom_id res chain seq x y z
N SER A 1 4.78 10.79 -21.30
CA SER A 1 4.88 10.80 -19.82
C SER A 1 6.21 10.18 -19.41
N ASN A 2 6.88 10.71 -18.39
CA ASN A 2 8.13 10.12 -17.90
C ASN A 2 7.82 8.75 -17.29
N LEU A 3 8.05 7.67 -18.05
CA LEU A 3 7.82 6.28 -17.62
C LEU A 3 8.48 6.00 -16.26
N PHE A 4 9.67 6.56 -16.06
CA PHE A 4 10.41 6.47 -14.81
C PHE A 4 9.64 7.06 -13.61
N LEU A 5 9.02 8.22 -13.77
CA LEU A 5 8.21 8.83 -12.69
C LEU A 5 6.96 8.00 -12.39
N ASN A 6 6.29 7.48 -13.42
CA ASN A 6 5.13 6.60 -13.22
C ASN A 6 5.53 5.30 -12.49
N THR A 7 6.69 4.71 -12.83
CA THR A 7 7.19 3.52 -12.12
C THR A 7 7.54 3.81 -10.66
N LEU A 8 8.12 4.97 -10.37
CA LEU A 8 8.42 5.39 -8.99
C LEU A 8 7.14 5.60 -8.19
N ILE A 9 6.15 6.32 -8.74
CA ILE A 9 4.85 6.53 -8.09
C ILE A 9 4.17 5.18 -7.83
N ASN A 10 4.08 4.30 -8.82
CA ASN A 10 3.48 2.97 -8.65
C ASN A 10 4.21 2.12 -7.61
N SER A 11 5.55 2.12 -7.60
CA SER A 11 6.33 1.41 -6.57
C SER A 11 6.06 1.94 -5.16
N SER A 12 5.92 3.26 -5.00
CA SER A 12 5.63 3.88 -3.70
C SER A 12 4.22 3.55 -3.19
N LEU A 13 3.23 3.51 -4.10
CA LEU A 13 1.86 3.12 -3.78
C LEU A 13 1.77 1.64 -3.44
N LEU A 14 2.47 0.76 -4.17
CA LEU A 14 2.54 -0.68 -3.87
C LEU A 14 3.23 -0.93 -2.51
N LEU A 15 4.29 -0.20 -2.19
CA LEU A 15 4.93 -0.24 -0.86
C LEU A 15 3.94 0.14 0.24
N LYS A 16 3.18 1.23 0.06
CA LYS A 16 2.17 1.67 1.03
C LYS A 16 1.01 0.68 1.17
N MET A 17 0.64 -0.01 0.10
CA MET A 17 -0.34 -1.10 0.14
C MET A 17 0.22 -2.39 0.76
N GLY A 18 1.53 -2.52 0.96
CA GLY A 18 2.13 -3.79 1.38
C GLY A 18 1.90 -4.91 0.36
N ALA A 19 1.83 -4.57 -0.94
CA ALA A 19 1.69 -5.53 -2.02
C ALA A 19 3.06 -6.11 -2.40
N ALA A 20 3.09 -7.31 -2.99
CA ALA A 20 4.33 -7.92 -3.46
C ALA A 20 5.06 -7.01 -4.49
N PRO A 21 6.41 -6.95 -4.48
CA PRO A 21 7.36 -7.59 -3.55
C PRO A 21 7.54 -6.86 -2.20
N PHE A 22 6.89 -5.71 -1.99
CA PHE A 22 7.08 -4.80 -0.84
C PHE A 22 6.20 -5.12 0.39
N HIS A 23 5.84 -6.40 0.58
CA HIS A 23 4.89 -6.83 1.61
C HIS A 23 5.55 -7.13 2.98
N PHE A 24 6.87 -7.20 3.06
CA PHE A 24 7.57 -7.71 4.25
C PHE A 24 7.33 -6.91 5.54
N TRP A 25 7.05 -5.60 5.44
CA TRP A 25 6.73 -4.79 6.61
C TRP A 25 5.35 -5.13 7.20
N PHE A 26 4.43 -5.64 6.36
CA PHE A 26 3.02 -5.76 6.71
C PHE A 26 2.74 -6.85 7.77
N PRO A 27 3.26 -8.10 7.67
CA PRO A 27 3.02 -9.13 8.68
C PRO A 27 3.48 -8.72 10.09
N GLY A 28 4.71 -8.20 10.21
CA GLY A 28 5.27 -7.82 11.51
C GLY A 28 4.53 -6.64 12.17
N VAL A 29 4.04 -5.69 11.37
CA VAL A 29 3.20 -4.61 11.88
C VAL A 29 1.83 -5.14 12.31
N MET A 30 1.21 -6.03 11.54
CA MET A 30 -0.10 -6.57 11.86
C MET A 30 -0.09 -7.41 13.17
N GLU A 31 0.98 -8.17 13.42
CA GLU A 31 1.14 -8.93 14.67
C GLU A 31 1.23 -8.02 15.90
N GLY A 32 1.77 -6.81 15.76
CA GLY A 32 1.90 -5.83 16.85
C GLY A 32 0.66 -4.96 17.09
N LEU A 33 -0.41 -5.09 16.30
CA LEU A 33 -1.61 -4.24 16.40
C LEU A 33 -2.77 -4.96 17.09
N ASN A 34 -3.60 -4.18 17.79
CA ASN A 34 -4.91 -4.68 18.22
C ASN A 34 -5.86 -4.84 17.01
N TRP A 35 -6.95 -5.59 17.21
CA TRP A 35 -7.91 -5.87 16.14
C TRP A 35 -8.52 -4.61 15.50
N ASN A 36 -8.85 -3.58 16.29
CA ASN A 36 -9.42 -2.35 15.75
C ASN A 36 -8.44 -1.61 14.84
N ASN A 37 -7.18 -1.46 15.25
CA ASN A 37 -6.15 -0.83 14.41
C ASN A 37 -5.80 -1.70 13.21
N GLY A 38 -5.80 -3.02 13.37
CA GLY A 38 -5.64 -3.98 12.28
C GLY A 38 -6.72 -3.85 11.22
N LEU A 39 -7.99 -3.71 11.64
CA LEU A 39 -9.11 -3.46 10.72
C LEU A 39 -8.92 -2.15 9.95
N ILE A 40 -8.52 -1.06 10.62
CA ILE A 40 -8.24 0.24 9.97
C ILE A 40 -7.09 0.10 8.97
N LEU A 41 -6.02 -0.62 9.31
CA LEU A 41 -4.88 -0.85 8.43
C LEU A 41 -5.23 -1.71 7.21
N LEU A 42 -6.05 -2.74 7.40
CA LEU A 42 -6.50 -3.66 6.35
C LEU A 42 -7.53 -3.06 5.41
N THR A 43 -8.31 -2.07 5.85
CA THR A 43 -9.41 -1.48 5.07
C THR A 43 -9.16 -0.01 4.75
N TRP A 44 -9.32 0.88 5.73
CA TRP A 44 -9.30 2.32 5.54
C TRP A 44 -8.02 2.83 4.89
N GLN A 45 -6.86 2.31 5.32
CA GLN A 45 -5.55 2.72 4.78
C GLN A 45 -5.28 2.21 3.35
N LYS A 46 -6.08 1.26 2.83
CA LYS A 46 -5.93 0.73 1.46
C LYS A 46 -6.69 1.55 0.41
N ILE A 47 -7.76 2.26 0.80
CA ILE A 47 -8.67 2.94 -0.14
C ILE A 47 -7.94 4.00 -0.97
N ALA A 48 -7.25 4.95 -0.33
CA ALA A 48 -6.59 6.05 -1.06
C ALA A 48 -5.47 5.55 -2.01
N PRO A 49 -4.56 4.65 -1.58
CA PRO A 49 -3.57 4.06 -2.49
C PRO A 49 -4.17 3.30 -3.68
N MET A 50 -5.27 2.56 -3.47
CA MET A 50 -5.95 1.84 -4.56
C MET A 50 -6.57 2.81 -5.58
N ILE A 51 -7.19 3.89 -5.12
CA ILE A 51 -7.73 4.95 -5.99
C ILE A 51 -6.59 5.58 -6.81
N LEU A 52 -5.47 5.95 -6.18
CA LEU A 52 -4.33 6.56 -6.90
C LEU A 52 -3.68 5.62 -7.91
N LEU A 53 -3.61 4.31 -7.62
CA LEU A 53 -3.14 3.32 -8.59
C LEU A 53 -4.07 3.21 -9.79
N SER A 54 -5.39 3.30 -9.60
CA SER A 54 -6.35 3.24 -10.71
C SER A 54 -6.25 4.41 -11.69
N TYR A 55 -5.66 5.54 -11.29
CA TYR A 55 -5.39 6.67 -12.18
C TYR A 55 -4.04 6.58 -12.90
N ASN A 56 -3.11 5.76 -12.41
CA ASN A 56 -1.77 5.59 -12.98
C ASN A 56 -1.62 4.30 -13.80
N LEU A 57 -2.59 3.38 -13.70
CA LEU A 57 -2.80 2.22 -14.58
C LEU A 57 -3.68 2.61 -15.76
#